data_AF-A0A7S1FMH4-F1
#
_entry.id   AF-A0A7S1FMH4-F1
#
_cell.length_a   1.000
_cell.length_b   1.000
_cell.length_c   1.000
_cell.angle_alpha   90.00
_cell.angle_beta   90.00
_cell.angle_gamma   90.00
#
_symmetry.space_group_name_H-M   'P 1'
#
loop_
_entity.id
_entity.type
_entity.pdbx_description
1 polymer ?
#
loop_
_entity_poly.entity_id
_entity_poly.type
_entity_poly.pdbx_seq_one_letter_code
_entity_poly.pdbx_strand_id
1 'polypeptide(L)'
;GNAGLYNNVANVGKTVADVAKNTVTVCATQNLGTNNGINYVADFSGRGPTTDGRIKPDVCVPGQWVASAQKTFNRACTSILNSGTSMSAPGATGAALIVRQYFTEGWYPTGFPNTSDSFTPSGALLKAVIINGAKALLGVDNTLNGLGVTASEPYDVAQGFGRVSLIDSLFLNGRNSIEIHVVDRESLSNNNPSFEVAFQMSTTTTFSTTLVWTDFEGAIGCTDSCLVNKLQLTLGRDGQVFYPNGLKNAPDEKNNVQRIRISAKKCELIKVRVQVATDIGGLVTTSQEFSLISSAIGLKTEEDMLACSTLLPSSEASSSLPPSPRRVPSSIFPTHLPTVSILPSSSRTLHSKCKSSIKKSPKSRYSNKRSKKNNIATDCKSFKIKSSAAIKTEYPTT
;
A
#
# COMPACT_ATOMS: atom_id res chain seq x y z
N GLY A 1 8.60 -16.19 11.46
CA GLY A 1 7.95 -15.08 12.17
C GLY A 1 8.95 -14.56 13.16
N ASN A 2 9.04 -13.23 13.34
CA ASN A 2 10.09 -12.63 14.17
C ASN A 2 9.81 -12.90 15.65
N ALA A 3 10.52 -13.83 16.27
CA ALA A 3 10.34 -14.09 17.69
C ALA A 3 10.89 -12.91 18.49
N GLY A 4 10.03 -12.21 19.25
CA GLY A 4 10.46 -11.27 20.27
C GLY A 4 10.59 -12.00 21.60
N LEU A 5 11.75 -11.93 22.26
CA LEU A 5 11.81 -12.19 23.70
C LEU A 5 11.17 -10.98 24.37
N TYR A 6 10.11 -11.21 25.14
CA TYR A 6 9.43 -10.25 26.01
C TYR A 6 10.23 -8.97 26.28
N ASN A 7 10.04 -8.00 25.39
CA ASN A 7 10.09 -6.55 25.57
C ASN A 7 11.23 -5.87 26.37
N ASN A 8 12.28 -6.57 26.82
CA ASN A 8 13.35 -5.96 27.62
C ASN A 8 14.72 -6.56 27.32
N VAL A 9 15.21 -6.43 26.07
CA VAL A 9 16.56 -5.94 25.77
C VAL A 9 16.64 -5.76 24.25
N ALA A 10 17.31 -4.70 23.79
CA ALA A 10 17.85 -4.70 22.44
C ALA A 10 18.66 -5.99 22.22
N ASN A 11 18.38 -6.71 21.14
CA ASN A 11 19.22 -7.78 20.56
C ASN A 11 19.29 -9.17 21.22
N VAL A 12 18.43 -9.56 22.17
CA VAL A 12 18.42 -10.97 22.64
C VAL A 12 17.25 -11.70 21.96
N GLY A 13 17.56 -12.60 21.02
CA GLY A 13 16.59 -13.58 20.49
C GLY A 13 16.19 -13.48 19.02
N LYS A 14 16.84 -12.64 18.18
CA LYS A 14 16.63 -12.73 16.72
C LYS A 14 17.11 -14.09 16.24
N THR A 15 16.23 -14.91 15.69
CA THR A 15 16.68 -16.16 15.07
C THR A 15 17.46 -15.81 13.80
N VAL A 16 18.44 -16.64 13.42
CA VAL A 16 19.23 -16.43 12.19
C VAL A 16 18.34 -16.33 10.93
N ALA A 17 17.14 -16.91 10.96
CA ALA A 17 16.16 -16.82 9.89
C ALA A 17 15.49 -15.43 9.80
N ASP A 18 15.32 -14.73 10.93
CA ASP A 18 14.62 -13.44 10.99
C ASP A 18 15.44 -12.30 10.36
N VAL A 19 16.76 -12.46 10.30
CA VAL A 19 17.70 -11.50 9.70
C VAL A 19 18.05 -11.81 8.25
N ALA A 20 17.57 -12.91 7.67
CA ALA A 20 17.85 -13.26 6.28
C ALA A 20 17.29 -12.21 5.29
N LYS A 21 18.07 -11.89 4.24
CA LYS A 21 17.73 -10.87 3.23
C LYS A 21 16.51 -11.29 2.38
N ASN A 22 16.48 -12.56 1.99
CA ASN A 22 15.56 -13.04 0.95
C ASN A 22 14.25 -13.60 1.51
N THR A 23 14.11 -13.74 2.83
CA THR A 23 12.87 -14.20 3.48
C THR A 23 11.87 -13.06 3.65
N VAL A 24 10.59 -13.41 3.83
CA VAL A 24 9.56 -12.51 4.36
C VAL A 24 9.47 -12.71 5.87
N THR A 25 10.07 -11.80 6.63
CA THR A 25 10.03 -11.77 8.08
C THR A 25 8.78 -11.00 8.52
N VAL A 26 8.01 -11.59 9.45
CA VAL A 26 6.67 -11.12 9.78
C VAL A 26 6.57 -10.72 11.25
N CYS A 27 6.03 -9.52 11.50
CA CYS A 27 5.63 -9.00 12.80
C CYS A 27 4.18 -9.36 13.15
N ALA A 28 3.85 -9.31 14.45
CA ALA A 28 2.48 -9.47 14.91
C ALA A 28 1.84 -8.11 15.16
N THR A 29 0.67 -7.88 14.56
CA THR A 29 -0.25 -6.86 15.06
C THR A 29 -1.21 -7.48 16.08
N GLN A 30 -1.88 -6.61 16.83
CA GLN A 30 -3.05 -7.01 17.59
C GLN A 30 -4.18 -7.44 16.61
N ASN A 31 -5.14 -8.22 17.07
CA ASN A 31 -6.26 -8.66 16.25
C ASN A 31 -7.45 -7.70 16.38
N LEU A 32 -8.37 -7.76 15.42
CA LEU A 32 -9.56 -6.92 15.43
C LEU A 32 -10.40 -7.20 16.68
N GLY A 33 -10.82 -6.14 17.38
CA GLY A 33 -11.57 -6.27 18.63
C GLY A 33 -10.74 -6.65 19.85
N THR A 34 -9.40 -6.62 19.75
CA THR A 34 -8.49 -6.87 20.88
C THR A 34 -7.59 -5.66 21.13
N ASN A 35 -7.42 -5.28 22.40
CA ASN A 35 -6.56 -4.17 22.82
C ASN A 35 -6.79 -2.89 21.98
N ASN A 36 -5.75 -2.38 21.32
CA ASN A 36 -5.78 -1.20 20.46
C ASN A 36 -6.17 -1.55 19.00
N GLY A 37 -6.17 -2.82 18.63
CA GLY A 37 -6.63 -3.34 17.34
C GLY A 37 -5.55 -3.48 16.26
N ILE A 38 -6.00 -3.84 15.05
CA ILE A 38 -5.15 -4.26 13.91
C ILE A 38 -4.13 -3.22 13.43
N ASN A 39 -4.23 -1.98 13.87
CA ASN A 39 -3.33 -0.89 13.50
C ASN A 39 -2.16 -0.71 14.49
N TYR A 40 -2.00 -1.61 15.46
CA TYR A 40 -0.94 -1.56 16.46
C TYR A 40 -0.12 -2.85 16.44
N VAL A 41 1.21 -2.71 16.47
CA VAL A 41 2.13 -3.83 16.66
C VAL A 41 1.94 -4.37 18.07
N ALA A 42 1.83 -5.69 18.19
CA ALA A 42 1.70 -6.37 19.48
C ALA A 42 2.98 -6.22 20.31
N ASP A 43 2.81 -6.16 21.62
CA ASP A 43 3.89 -5.96 22.59
C ASP A 43 5.02 -6.98 22.48
N PHE A 44 4.70 -8.26 22.29
CA PHE A 44 5.67 -9.34 22.15
C PHE A 44 6.37 -9.40 20.78
N SER A 45 5.97 -8.59 19.79
CA SER A 45 6.52 -8.70 18.44
C SER A 45 7.99 -8.26 18.40
N GLY A 46 8.85 -9.11 17.86
CA GLY A 46 10.27 -8.79 17.66
C GLY A 46 10.45 -7.59 16.73
N ARG A 47 11.50 -6.80 17.00
CA ARG A 47 11.78 -5.53 16.31
C ARG A 47 13.22 -5.53 15.80
N GLY A 48 13.45 -4.88 14.67
CA GLY A 48 14.77 -4.66 14.11
C GLY A 48 15.51 -3.49 14.78
N PRO A 49 16.45 -2.86 14.05
CA PRO A 49 16.96 -3.29 12.74
C PRO A 49 17.71 -4.63 12.85
N THR A 50 18.16 -5.23 11.74
CA THR A 50 19.19 -6.27 11.82
C THR A 50 20.51 -5.67 12.35
N THR A 51 21.51 -6.52 12.63
CA THR A 51 22.84 -6.05 13.07
C THR A 51 23.51 -5.12 12.07
N ASP A 52 23.25 -5.32 10.77
CA ASP A 52 23.73 -4.47 9.67
C ASP A 52 22.80 -3.32 9.27
N GLY A 53 21.79 -3.03 10.10
CA GLY A 53 20.93 -1.86 9.92
C GLY A 53 19.76 -2.04 8.94
N ARG A 54 19.52 -3.24 8.40
CA ARG A 54 18.36 -3.49 7.53
C ARG A 54 17.04 -3.42 8.29
N ILE A 55 16.01 -3.04 7.56
CA ILE A 55 14.63 -2.99 8.05
C ILE A 55 14.11 -4.43 8.15
N LYS A 56 13.91 -4.87 9.39
CA LYS A 56 13.18 -6.09 9.73
C LYS A 56 12.28 -5.78 10.93
N PRO A 57 11.07 -6.36 11.02
CA PRO A 57 10.44 -7.28 10.06
C PRO A 57 10.10 -6.60 8.71
N ASP A 58 9.77 -7.38 7.68
CA ASP A 58 9.35 -6.82 6.39
C ASP A 58 7.90 -6.32 6.48
N VAL A 59 6.98 -7.13 7.01
CA VAL A 59 5.55 -6.81 7.10
C VAL A 59 4.95 -7.31 8.40
N CYS A 60 3.72 -6.88 8.69
CA CYS A 60 2.95 -7.30 9.85
C CYS A 60 1.65 -8.00 9.46
N VAL A 61 1.20 -8.94 10.28
CA VAL A 61 -0.09 -9.63 10.16
C VAL A 61 -0.67 -9.83 11.57
N PRO A 62 -2.01 -9.79 11.78
CA PRO A 62 -2.61 -10.11 13.07
C PRO A 62 -2.07 -11.42 13.65
N GLY A 63 -1.57 -11.34 14.88
CA GLY A 63 -0.93 -12.46 15.57
C GLY A 63 -1.30 -12.59 17.04
N GLN A 64 -2.08 -11.67 17.60
CA GLN A 64 -2.53 -11.73 18.98
C GLN A 64 -3.96 -12.27 19.06
N TRP A 65 -4.22 -13.26 19.91
CA TRP A 65 -5.54 -13.87 20.07
C TRP A 65 -6.15 -14.32 18.73
N VAL A 66 -5.36 -15.04 17.93
CA VAL A 66 -5.82 -15.63 16.67
C VAL A 66 -6.45 -16.98 16.98
N ALA A 67 -7.71 -17.16 16.59
CA ALA A 67 -8.39 -18.44 16.64
C ALA A 67 -7.88 -19.33 15.51
N SER A 68 -7.41 -20.53 15.84
CA SER A 68 -7.01 -21.54 14.86
C SER A 68 -7.36 -22.94 15.34
N ALA A 69 -7.22 -23.93 14.47
CA ALA A 69 -7.51 -25.33 14.75
C ALA A 69 -6.69 -25.82 15.97
N GLN A 70 -7.38 -26.45 16.91
CA GLN A 70 -6.74 -27.04 18.08
C GLN A 70 -6.52 -28.53 17.85
N LYS A 71 -5.28 -29.00 18.03
CA LYS A 71 -5.01 -30.44 18.11
C LYS A 71 -5.63 -30.98 19.41
N THR A 72 -6.58 -31.90 19.26
CA THR A 72 -7.20 -32.62 20.38
C THR A 72 -6.98 -34.12 20.22
N PHE A 73 -6.78 -34.84 21.33
CA PHE A 73 -6.57 -36.30 21.30
C PHE A 73 -7.84 -37.09 20.95
N ASN A 74 -9.02 -36.48 21.11
CA ASN A 74 -10.32 -37.08 20.82
C ASN A 74 -10.83 -36.76 19.39
N ARG A 75 -9.99 -36.22 18.49
CA ARG A 75 -10.36 -35.82 17.12
C ARG A 75 -11.54 -34.84 17.06
N ALA A 76 -11.76 -34.04 18.11
CA ALA A 76 -12.81 -33.03 18.11
C ALA A 76 -12.41 -31.85 17.23
N CYS A 77 -13.37 -31.36 16.43
CA CYS A 77 -13.22 -30.13 15.65
C CYS A 77 -13.39 -28.91 16.56
N THR A 78 -12.29 -28.48 17.19
CA THR A 78 -12.30 -27.29 18.07
C THR A 78 -11.27 -26.26 17.63
N SER A 79 -11.45 -25.03 18.12
CA SER A 79 -10.51 -23.92 17.93
C SER A 79 -9.94 -23.45 19.25
N ILE A 80 -8.71 -22.96 19.23
CA ILE A 80 -8.04 -22.32 20.37
C ILE A 80 -7.53 -20.95 19.95
N LEU A 81 -7.57 -19.99 20.88
CA LEU A 81 -6.93 -18.69 20.73
C LEU A 81 -5.47 -18.78 21.14
N ASN A 82 -4.56 -18.38 20.26
CA ASN A 82 -3.14 -18.27 20.55
C ASN A 82 -2.59 -16.91 20.13
N SER A 83 -1.44 -16.54 20.71
CA SER A 83 -0.75 -15.29 20.42
C SER A 83 0.71 -15.56 20.08
N GLY A 84 1.24 -14.86 19.09
CA GLY A 84 2.64 -14.92 18.71
C GLY A 84 2.86 -14.51 17.26
N THR A 85 4.10 -14.15 16.90
CA THR A 85 4.48 -14.02 15.49
C THR A 85 4.42 -15.37 14.75
N SER A 86 4.41 -16.49 15.49
CA SER A 86 4.06 -17.82 15.01
C SER A 86 2.62 -17.93 14.48
N MET A 87 1.69 -17.08 14.95
CA MET A 87 0.32 -17.01 14.44
C MET A 87 0.22 -16.03 13.26
N SER A 88 1.05 -14.99 13.22
CA SER A 88 1.15 -14.07 12.07
C SER A 88 1.79 -14.72 10.84
N ALA A 89 2.83 -15.54 11.04
CA ALA A 89 3.58 -16.18 9.96
C ALA A 89 2.70 -17.03 9.00
N PRO A 90 1.81 -17.93 9.46
CA PRO A 90 0.92 -18.65 8.55
C PRO A 90 -0.09 -17.73 7.87
N GLY A 91 -0.53 -16.63 8.51
CA GLY A 91 -1.37 -15.61 7.86
C GLY A 91 -0.67 -14.92 6.69
N ALA A 92 0.60 -14.54 6.85
CA ALA A 92 1.42 -14.01 5.76
C ALA A 92 1.67 -15.05 4.67
N THR A 93 1.86 -16.33 5.05
CA THR A 93 2.03 -17.44 4.09
C THR A 93 0.78 -17.64 3.26
N GLY A 94 -0.41 -17.62 3.86
CA GLY A 94 -1.68 -17.68 3.14
C GLY A 94 -1.85 -16.49 2.18
N ALA A 95 -1.47 -15.28 2.60
CA ALA A 95 -1.47 -14.12 1.72
C ALA A 95 -0.53 -14.31 0.51
N ALA A 96 0.68 -14.82 0.72
CA ALA A 96 1.63 -15.12 -0.35
C ALA A 96 1.13 -16.20 -1.31
N LEU A 97 0.41 -17.22 -0.81
CA LEU A 97 -0.23 -18.23 -1.65
C LEU A 97 -1.31 -17.63 -2.55
N ILE A 98 -2.13 -16.71 -2.03
CA ILE A 98 -3.14 -16.01 -2.84
C ILE A 98 -2.47 -15.14 -3.92
N VAL A 99 -1.39 -14.43 -3.59
CA VAL A 99 -0.62 -13.67 -4.59
C VAL A 99 -0.03 -14.60 -5.66
N ARG A 100 0.50 -15.77 -5.27
CA ARG A 100 1.00 -16.75 -6.23
C ARG A 100 -0.12 -17.24 -7.14
N GLN A 101 -1.27 -17.60 -6.56
CA GLN A 101 -2.46 -18.05 -7.30
C GLN A 101 -2.89 -17.00 -8.33
N TYR A 102 -2.95 -15.73 -7.92
CA TYR A 102 -3.32 -14.61 -8.78
C TYR A 102 -2.51 -14.56 -10.09
N PHE A 103 -1.18 -14.71 -10.02
CA PHE A 103 -0.34 -14.75 -11.22
C PHE A 103 -0.40 -16.08 -11.98
N THR A 104 -0.48 -17.22 -11.27
CA THR A 104 -0.52 -18.54 -11.94
C THR A 104 -1.85 -18.85 -12.60
N GLU A 105 -2.93 -18.18 -12.21
CA GLU A 105 -4.23 -18.26 -12.87
C GLU A 105 -4.45 -17.11 -13.88
N GLY A 106 -3.43 -16.26 -14.07
CA GLY A 106 -3.44 -15.20 -15.08
C GLY A 106 -4.47 -14.09 -14.80
N TRP A 107 -4.65 -13.70 -13.54
CA TRP A 107 -5.52 -12.57 -13.18
C TRP A 107 -4.90 -11.22 -13.56
N TYR A 108 -3.57 -11.14 -13.65
CA TYR A 108 -2.85 -9.97 -14.16
C TYR A 108 -2.70 -10.10 -15.69
N PRO A 109 -2.86 -9.02 -16.47
CA PRO A 109 -3.04 -7.61 -16.05
C PRO A 109 -4.50 -7.15 -15.95
N THR A 110 -5.46 -7.94 -16.44
CA THR A 110 -6.82 -7.46 -16.70
C THR A 110 -7.71 -7.42 -15.45
N GLY A 111 -7.31 -8.09 -14.37
CA GLY A 111 -8.13 -8.34 -13.19
C GLY A 111 -9.16 -9.46 -13.37
N PHE A 112 -9.09 -10.20 -14.48
CA PHE A 112 -9.86 -11.41 -14.77
C PHE A 112 -8.91 -12.57 -15.12
N PRO A 113 -9.24 -13.82 -14.75
CA PRO A 113 -8.37 -14.95 -15.04
C PRO A 113 -8.32 -15.21 -16.55
N ASN A 114 -7.11 -15.21 -17.10
CA ASN A 114 -6.83 -15.57 -18.49
C ASN A 114 -5.56 -16.43 -18.53
N THR A 115 -5.68 -17.67 -19.01
CA THR A 115 -4.55 -18.61 -19.01
C THR A 115 -3.36 -18.15 -19.86
N SER A 116 -3.58 -17.33 -20.90
CA SER A 116 -2.45 -16.78 -21.69
C SER A 116 -1.58 -15.82 -20.88
N ASP A 117 -2.14 -15.21 -19.84
CA ASP A 117 -1.47 -14.24 -18.99
C ASP A 117 -0.88 -14.90 -17.73
N SER A 118 -1.00 -16.23 -17.62
CA SER A 118 -0.47 -17.00 -16.50
C SER A 118 1.05 -17.11 -16.54
N PHE A 119 1.69 -16.96 -15.39
CA PHE A 119 3.12 -17.21 -15.25
C PHE A 119 3.48 -17.63 -13.81
N THR A 120 4.70 -18.17 -13.63
CA THR A 120 5.22 -18.52 -12.30
C THR A 120 6.01 -17.35 -11.71
N PRO A 121 5.46 -16.62 -10.72
CA PRO A 121 6.14 -15.47 -10.13
C PRO A 121 7.38 -15.91 -9.34
N SER A 122 8.43 -15.08 -9.34
CA SER A 122 9.58 -15.27 -8.46
C SER A 122 9.22 -15.00 -6.99
N GLY A 123 10.05 -15.49 -6.06
CA GLY A 123 9.92 -15.15 -4.64
C GLY A 123 10.07 -13.65 -4.37
N ALA A 124 10.89 -12.96 -5.18
CA ALA A 124 11.07 -11.52 -5.11
C ALA A 124 9.79 -10.77 -5.51
N LEU A 125 9.09 -11.20 -6.57
CA LEU A 125 7.81 -10.60 -6.97
C LEU A 125 6.73 -10.82 -5.91
N LEU A 126 6.61 -12.03 -5.36
CA LEU A 126 5.65 -12.30 -4.28
C LEU A 126 5.90 -11.37 -3.08
N LYS A 127 7.17 -11.21 -2.69
CA LYS A 127 7.58 -10.30 -1.61
C LYS A 127 7.27 -8.84 -1.96
N ALA A 128 7.59 -8.40 -3.18
CA ALA A 128 7.35 -7.04 -3.65
C ALA A 128 5.86 -6.68 -3.61
N VAL A 129 4.97 -7.56 -4.09
CA VAL A 129 3.52 -7.35 -4.13
C VAL A 129 2.93 -7.22 -2.72
N ILE A 130 3.32 -8.11 -1.80
CA ILE A 130 2.86 -8.08 -0.40
C ILE A 130 3.28 -6.77 0.28
N ILE A 131 4.52 -6.33 0.04
CA ILE A 131 5.08 -5.11 0.62
C ILE A 131 4.45 -3.86 -0.01
N ASN A 132 4.20 -3.87 -1.31
CA ASN A 132 3.74 -2.69 -2.03
C ASN A 132 2.34 -2.22 -1.59
N GLY A 133 1.43 -3.13 -1.27
CA GLY A 133 0.10 -2.81 -0.74
C GLY A 133 0.03 -2.72 0.79
N ALA A 134 1.12 -2.97 1.51
CA ALA A 134 1.12 -2.96 2.97
C ALA A 134 0.78 -1.56 3.54
N LYS A 135 -0.07 -1.55 4.57
CA LYS A 135 -0.62 -0.37 5.23
C LYS A 135 0.19 0.00 6.47
N ALA A 136 0.55 1.27 6.58
CA ALA A 136 1.24 1.77 7.77
C ALA A 136 0.38 1.54 9.03
N LEU A 137 1.05 1.14 10.10
CA LEU A 137 0.50 1.01 11.45
C LEU A 137 0.64 2.34 12.18
N LEU A 138 -0.23 2.55 13.17
CA LEU A 138 -0.31 3.79 13.94
C LEU A 138 0.64 3.80 15.15
N GLY A 139 1.01 2.62 15.65
CA GLY A 139 1.81 2.54 16.85
C GLY A 139 2.21 1.13 17.24
N VAL A 140 2.94 1.08 18.34
CA VAL A 140 3.43 -0.14 18.97
C VAL A 140 2.91 -0.19 20.40
N ASP A 141 2.37 -1.34 20.80
CA ASP A 141 2.01 -1.58 22.18
C ASP A 141 3.27 -1.84 23.02
N ASN A 142 3.55 -0.98 23.99
CA ASN A 142 4.62 -1.14 24.98
C ASN A 142 4.05 -1.11 26.41
N THR A 143 2.77 -1.47 26.58
CA THR A 143 2.10 -1.46 27.89
C THR A 143 2.80 -2.35 28.91
N LEU A 144 3.33 -3.52 28.51
CA LEU A 144 4.13 -4.38 29.39
C LEU A 144 5.42 -3.74 29.89
N ASN A 145 5.93 -2.71 29.20
CA ASN A 145 7.12 -1.94 29.59
C ASN A 145 6.77 -0.67 30.37
N GLY A 146 5.49 -0.45 30.69
CA GLY A 146 5.03 0.78 31.35
C GLY A 146 5.06 2.02 30.45
N LEU A 147 5.35 1.88 29.15
CA LEU A 147 5.46 3.00 28.20
C LEU A 147 4.14 3.27 27.44
N GLY A 148 3.11 2.45 27.65
CA GLY A 148 1.85 2.58 26.93
C GLY A 148 2.00 2.35 25.44
N VAL A 149 1.28 3.12 24.62
CA VAL A 149 1.37 3.04 23.16
C VAL A 149 2.34 4.10 22.65
N THR A 150 3.32 3.71 21.85
CA THR A 150 4.23 4.63 21.16
C THR A 150 3.84 4.75 19.69
N ALA A 151 4.04 5.93 19.10
CA ALA A 151 3.83 6.13 17.66
C ALA A 151 4.78 5.25 16.84
N SER A 152 4.35 4.89 15.64
CA SER A 152 5.11 4.11 14.68
C SER A 152 5.02 4.82 13.33
N GLU A 153 6.14 4.89 12.62
CA GLU A 153 6.25 5.61 11.35
C GLU A 153 6.49 4.60 10.22
N PRO A 154 6.09 4.92 8.96
CA PRO A 154 6.41 4.08 7.81
C PRO A 154 7.92 3.78 7.76
N TYR A 155 8.26 2.51 7.47
CA TYR A 155 9.65 2.04 7.34
C TYR A 155 10.43 1.95 8.66
N ASP A 156 9.79 2.15 9.82
CA ASP A 156 10.44 1.88 11.09
C ASP A 156 10.67 0.38 11.32
N VAL A 157 11.51 0.07 12.29
CA VAL A 157 11.95 -1.30 12.59
C VAL A 157 10.96 -2.10 13.44
N ALA A 158 9.83 -1.52 13.82
CA ALA A 158 8.75 -2.20 14.53
C ALA A 158 7.69 -2.75 13.57
N GLN A 159 7.30 -1.95 12.57
CA GLN A 159 6.28 -2.32 11.59
C GLN A 159 6.84 -2.70 10.20
N GLY A 160 8.10 -2.35 9.92
CA GLY A 160 8.68 -2.50 8.60
C GLY A 160 7.91 -1.70 7.55
N PHE A 161 7.45 -2.40 6.52
CA PHE A 161 6.66 -1.82 5.44
C PHE A 161 5.15 -1.73 5.76
N GLY A 162 4.74 -2.22 6.93
CA GLY A 162 3.38 -2.14 7.46
C GLY A 162 2.63 -3.47 7.43
N ARG A 163 1.32 -3.43 7.70
CA ARG A 163 0.44 -4.60 7.71
C ARG A 163 0.01 -5.00 6.31
N VAL A 164 0.08 -6.29 6.00
CA VAL A 164 -0.37 -6.86 4.72
C VAL A 164 -1.81 -6.46 4.41
N SER A 165 -2.06 -6.07 3.15
CA SER A 165 -3.39 -5.74 2.64
C SER A 165 -3.54 -6.13 1.16
N LEU A 166 -4.12 -7.31 0.90
CA LEU A 166 -4.21 -7.84 -0.47
C LEU A 166 -5.08 -6.99 -1.40
N ILE A 167 -6.12 -6.33 -0.86
CA ILE A 167 -7.02 -5.47 -1.64
C ILE A 167 -6.30 -4.22 -2.18
N ASP A 168 -5.18 -3.82 -1.56
CA ASP A 168 -4.34 -2.71 -2.01
C ASP A 168 -3.07 -3.20 -2.74
N SER A 169 -2.87 -4.52 -2.85
CA SER A 169 -1.73 -5.16 -3.53
C SER A 169 -2.07 -5.73 -4.91
N LEU A 170 -3.30 -6.21 -5.10
CA LEU A 170 -3.73 -6.96 -6.30
C LEU A 170 -4.87 -6.22 -6.99
N PHE A 171 -4.76 -6.03 -8.30
CA PHE A 171 -5.85 -5.48 -9.09
C PHE A 171 -6.94 -6.53 -9.36
N LEU A 172 -8.19 -6.21 -9.03
CA LEU A 172 -9.35 -7.05 -9.28
C LEU A 172 -10.43 -6.19 -9.95
N ASN A 173 -10.66 -6.43 -11.23
CA ASN A 173 -11.57 -5.63 -12.04
C ASN A 173 -13.00 -5.66 -11.45
N GLY A 174 -13.61 -4.49 -11.30
CA GLY A 174 -14.93 -4.33 -10.67
C GLY A 174 -14.97 -4.58 -9.16
N ARG A 175 -13.84 -4.87 -8.51
CA ARG A 175 -13.76 -5.13 -7.05
C ARG A 175 -12.91 -4.11 -6.31
N ASN A 176 -11.88 -3.59 -6.96
CA ASN A 176 -11.11 -2.44 -6.49
C ASN A 176 -10.69 -1.55 -7.66
N SER A 177 -10.02 -0.44 -7.35
CA SER A 177 -9.62 0.58 -8.32
C SER A 177 -8.10 0.78 -8.35
N ILE A 178 -7.33 -0.13 -7.74
CA ILE A 178 -5.88 -0.08 -7.79
C ILE A 178 -5.44 -0.78 -9.07
N GLU A 179 -4.74 -0.08 -9.95
CA GLU A 179 -4.05 -0.70 -11.07
C GLU A 179 -2.59 -0.96 -10.68
N ILE A 180 -2.04 -2.04 -11.21
CA ILE A 180 -0.68 -2.47 -10.94
C ILE A 180 0.07 -2.68 -12.26
N HIS A 181 1.36 -2.42 -12.23
CA HIS A 181 2.31 -2.80 -13.27
C HIS A 181 3.42 -3.62 -12.61
N VAL A 182 3.67 -4.83 -13.11
CA VAL A 182 4.66 -5.74 -12.54
C VAL A 182 5.75 -6.08 -13.55
N VAL A 183 6.97 -6.14 -13.03
CA VAL A 183 8.17 -6.60 -13.73
C VAL A 183 8.79 -7.70 -12.85
N ASP A 184 9.14 -8.83 -13.44
CA ASP A 184 9.70 -9.97 -12.71
C ASP A 184 10.89 -10.56 -13.46
N ARG A 185 11.97 -10.85 -12.72
CA ARG A 185 13.24 -11.38 -13.25
C ARG A 185 13.90 -10.48 -14.29
N GLU A 186 13.68 -9.17 -14.22
CA GLU A 186 14.41 -8.21 -15.03
C GLU A 186 15.86 -8.15 -14.54
N SER A 187 16.83 -8.20 -15.45
CA SER A 187 18.24 -8.42 -15.12
C SER A 187 19.08 -7.19 -15.42
N LEU A 188 19.76 -6.67 -14.39
CA LEU A 188 20.77 -5.64 -14.55
C LEU A 188 22.17 -6.24 -14.55
N SER A 189 23.04 -5.67 -15.37
CA SER A 189 24.47 -6.04 -15.44
C SER A 189 25.31 -4.78 -15.63
N ASN A 190 26.63 -4.89 -15.56
CA ASN A 190 27.50 -3.75 -15.81
C ASN A 190 27.37 -3.18 -17.25
N ASN A 191 26.92 -3.99 -18.22
CA ASN A 191 26.68 -3.56 -19.60
C ASN A 191 25.28 -2.98 -19.82
N ASN A 192 24.33 -3.34 -18.97
CA ASN A 192 22.97 -2.78 -18.95
C ASN A 192 22.61 -2.42 -17.50
N PRO A 193 23.13 -1.28 -16.99
CA PRO A 193 23.16 -1.01 -15.55
C PRO A 193 21.87 -0.38 -15.04
N SER A 194 20.87 -0.10 -15.88
CA SER A 194 19.63 0.52 -15.43
C SER A 194 18.41 0.12 -16.23
N PHE A 195 17.28 0.07 -15.53
CA PHE A 195 15.94 -0.08 -16.06
C PHE A 195 15.12 1.16 -15.67
N GLU A 196 14.36 1.71 -16.61
CA GLU A 196 13.48 2.87 -16.38
C GLU A 196 12.10 2.59 -16.95
N VAL A 197 11.06 3.00 -16.22
CA VAL A 197 9.66 2.96 -16.66
C VAL A 197 8.96 4.23 -16.18
N ALA A 198 8.18 4.86 -17.06
CA ALA A 198 7.41 6.04 -16.70
C ALA A 198 5.92 5.74 -16.54
N PHE A 199 5.30 6.50 -15.64
CA PHE A 199 3.90 6.40 -15.29
C PHE A 199 3.22 7.76 -15.27
N GLN A 200 1.93 7.74 -15.58
CA GLN A 200 0.98 8.81 -15.32
C GLN A 200 -0.24 8.26 -14.61
N MET A 201 -0.95 9.15 -13.93
CA MET A 201 -2.12 8.81 -13.14
C MET A 201 -3.33 9.56 -13.71
N SER A 202 -4.45 8.86 -13.94
CA SER A 202 -5.68 9.50 -14.45
C SER A 202 -6.40 10.35 -13.39
N THR A 203 -5.99 10.23 -12.12
CA THR A 203 -6.50 10.98 -10.97
C THR A 203 -5.39 11.29 -9.97
N THR A 204 -5.62 12.25 -9.06
CA THR A 204 -4.72 12.50 -7.94
C THR A 204 -4.85 11.36 -6.92
N THR A 205 -3.77 10.66 -6.64
CA THR A 205 -3.77 9.45 -5.82
C THR A 205 -2.42 9.22 -5.14
N THR A 206 -2.31 8.15 -4.36
CA THR A 206 -1.02 7.67 -3.85
C THR A 206 -0.40 6.73 -4.88
N PHE A 207 0.80 7.08 -5.37
CA PHE A 207 1.65 6.20 -6.15
C PHE A 207 2.59 5.44 -5.21
N SER A 208 2.69 4.13 -5.39
CA SER A 208 3.59 3.26 -4.63
C SER A 208 4.37 2.39 -5.60
N THR A 209 5.69 2.34 -5.47
CA THR A 209 6.54 1.42 -6.22
C THR A 209 7.51 0.72 -5.28
N THR A 210 7.66 -0.60 -5.45
CA THR A 210 8.49 -1.45 -4.58
C THR A 210 9.40 -2.32 -5.44
N LEU A 211 10.70 -2.16 -5.23
CA LEU A 211 11.79 -2.98 -5.76
C LEU A 211 12.17 -4.05 -4.73
N VAL A 212 12.30 -5.29 -5.18
CA VAL A 212 12.86 -6.40 -4.39
C VAL A 212 13.78 -7.24 -5.27
N TRP A 213 14.89 -7.69 -4.70
CA TRP A 213 15.71 -8.73 -5.33
C TRP A 213 16.10 -9.82 -4.33
N THR A 214 16.29 -11.02 -4.87
CA THR A 214 16.91 -12.13 -4.14
C THR A 214 18.42 -11.95 -4.25
N ASP A 215 19.02 -11.40 -3.19
CA ASP A 215 20.45 -11.11 -3.16
C ASP A 215 21.26 -12.38 -2.87
N PHE A 216 22.52 -12.42 -3.32
CA PHE A 216 23.43 -13.52 -3.02
C PHE A 216 23.70 -13.63 -1.52
N GLU A 217 24.14 -14.79 -1.04
CA GLU A 217 24.48 -15.00 0.35
C GLU A 217 25.54 -14.01 0.84
N GLY A 218 25.23 -13.30 1.93
CA GLY A 218 26.20 -12.40 2.57
C GLY A 218 27.20 -13.18 3.42
N ALA A 219 28.35 -12.56 3.71
CA ALA A 219 29.32 -13.13 4.63
C ALA A 219 28.71 -13.35 6.03
N ILE A 220 29.09 -14.46 6.69
CA ILE A 220 28.66 -14.74 8.06
C ILE A 220 29.19 -13.64 8.99
N GLY A 221 28.31 -13.07 9.81
CA GLY A 221 28.69 -12.06 10.80
C GLY A 221 28.91 -10.65 10.24
N CYS A 222 28.46 -10.36 9.01
CA CYS A 222 28.43 -9.00 8.47
C CYS A 222 27.73 -8.01 9.43
N THR A 223 28.43 -6.94 9.78
CA THR A 223 27.94 -5.89 10.71
C THR A 223 27.67 -4.56 10.02
N ASP A 224 28.34 -4.28 8.89
CA ASP A 224 28.23 -2.97 8.24
C ASP A 224 27.30 -3.02 7.03
N SER A 225 27.46 -4.01 6.16
CA SER A 225 26.49 -4.31 5.10
C SER A 225 26.54 -5.79 4.77
N CYS A 226 25.42 -6.48 4.90
CA CYS A 226 25.29 -7.86 4.46
C CYS A 226 24.90 -7.96 2.98
N LEU A 227 24.68 -6.85 2.29
CA LEU A 227 24.22 -6.79 0.91
C LEU A 227 25.39 -7.06 -0.05
N VAL A 228 25.23 -7.99 -0.99
CA VAL A 228 26.27 -8.39 -1.96
C VAL A 228 26.11 -7.56 -3.23
N ASN A 229 24.95 -7.68 -3.89
CA ASN A 229 24.62 -6.88 -5.05
C ASN A 229 23.77 -5.68 -4.63
N LYS A 230 24.21 -4.49 -5.05
CA LYS A 230 23.59 -3.23 -4.66
C LYS A 230 22.81 -2.64 -5.84
N LEU A 231 21.49 -2.65 -5.69
CA LEU A 231 20.57 -1.95 -6.58
C LEU A 231 20.00 -0.71 -5.87
N GLN A 232 19.67 0.30 -6.65
CA GLN A 232 19.06 1.54 -6.19
C GLN A 232 17.74 1.76 -6.93
N LEU A 233 16.68 1.99 -6.16
CA LEU A 233 15.40 2.52 -6.62
C LEU A 233 15.42 4.03 -6.45
N THR A 234 15.08 4.75 -7.50
CA THR A 234 14.82 6.19 -7.45
C THR A 234 13.55 6.52 -8.22
N LEU A 235 12.92 7.63 -7.85
CA LEU A 235 11.75 8.15 -8.54
C LEU A 235 12.00 9.61 -8.91
N GLY A 236 11.97 9.91 -10.21
CA GLY A 236 12.05 11.26 -10.75
C GLY A 236 10.66 11.86 -10.97
N ARG A 237 10.45 13.10 -10.52
CA ARG A 237 9.20 13.86 -10.68
C ARG A 237 9.51 15.35 -10.66
N ASP A 238 9.16 16.08 -11.72
CA ASP A 238 9.40 17.53 -11.86
C ASP A 238 10.85 17.97 -11.54
N GLY A 239 11.84 17.18 -11.95
CA GLY A 239 13.26 17.45 -11.68
C GLY A 239 13.71 17.13 -10.24
N GLN A 240 12.79 16.70 -9.37
CA GLN A 240 13.10 16.19 -8.03
C GLN A 240 13.31 14.67 -8.08
N VAL A 241 14.30 14.20 -7.31
CA VAL A 241 14.53 12.76 -7.07
C VAL A 241 14.02 12.39 -5.68
N PHE A 242 13.27 11.30 -5.62
CA PHE A 242 12.78 10.69 -4.40
C PHE A 242 13.54 9.39 -4.12
N TYR A 243 13.83 9.18 -2.84
CA TYR A 243 14.56 8.01 -2.35
C TYR A 243 13.64 7.06 -1.58
N PRO A 244 13.96 5.76 -1.54
CA PRO A 244 13.12 4.75 -0.94
C PRO A 244 13.19 4.75 0.58
N ASN A 245 12.27 4.00 1.19
CA ASN A 245 12.29 3.64 2.61
C ASN A 245 12.30 4.84 3.57
N GLY A 246 11.71 5.97 3.14
CA GLY A 246 11.60 7.19 3.94
C GLY A 246 12.88 8.04 3.97
N LEU A 247 13.92 7.66 3.22
CA LEU A 247 15.12 8.46 3.07
C LEU A 247 14.83 9.73 2.28
N LYS A 248 15.43 10.85 2.71
CA LYS A 248 15.16 12.18 2.12
C LYS A 248 16.24 12.65 1.15
N ASN A 249 17.49 12.24 1.39
CA ASN A 249 18.66 12.90 0.80
C ASN A 249 19.60 11.94 0.05
N ALA A 250 19.46 10.62 0.22
CA ALA A 250 20.37 9.63 -0.34
C ALA A 250 19.65 8.31 -0.64
N PRO A 251 20.17 7.49 -1.58
CA PRO A 251 19.67 6.14 -1.84
C PRO A 251 19.80 5.22 -0.62
N ASP A 252 19.06 4.10 -0.67
CA ASP A 252 19.19 3.04 0.35
C ASP A 252 20.33 2.08 -0.01
N GLU A 253 21.30 1.93 0.88
CA GLU A 253 22.49 1.11 0.68
C GLU A 253 22.48 -0.21 1.47
N LYS A 254 21.43 -0.45 2.27
CA LYS A 254 21.35 -1.57 3.22
C LYS A 254 20.35 -2.61 2.77
N ASN A 255 19.20 -2.19 2.23
CA ASN A 255 18.04 -3.05 2.05
C ASN A 255 17.94 -3.58 0.61
N ASN A 256 17.72 -4.89 0.48
CA ASN A 256 17.31 -5.55 -0.77
C ASN A 256 15.80 -5.41 -1.07
N VAL A 257 15.14 -4.52 -0.34
CA VAL A 257 13.74 -4.15 -0.47
C VAL A 257 13.68 -2.63 -0.37
N GLN A 258 13.19 -1.99 -1.40
CA GLN A 258 13.14 -0.53 -1.49
C GLN A 258 11.75 -0.11 -1.96
N ARG A 259 11.04 0.72 -1.19
CA ARG A 259 9.72 1.23 -1.57
C ARG A 259 9.71 2.75 -1.52
N ILE A 260 9.18 3.35 -2.59
CA ILE A 260 8.83 4.76 -2.66
C ILE A 260 7.31 4.86 -2.69
N ARG A 261 6.75 5.68 -1.80
CA ARG A 261 5.31 5.97 -1.78
C ARG A 261 5.09 7.46 -1.63
N ILE A 262 4.43 8.07 -2.61
CA ILE A 262 4.23 9.52 -2.70
C ILE A 262 2.81 9.85 -3.15
N SER A 263 2.35 11.06 -2.85
CA SER A 263 1.16 11.62 -3.49
C SER A 263 1.52 12.07 -4.90
N ALA A 264 0.74 11.61 -5.87
CA ALA A 264 0.89 11.92 -7.28
C ALA A 264 -0.36 12.64 -7.80
N LYS A 265 -0.17 13.75 -8.49
CA LYS A 265 -1.27 14.50 -9.12
C LYS A 265 -1.71 13.82 -10.41
N LYS A 266 -2.96 14.06 -10.80
CA LYS A 266 -3.45 13.69 -12.13
C LYS A 266 -2.48 14.20 -13.22
N CYS A 267 -2.10 13.30 -14.12
CA CYS A 267 -1.18 13.53 -15.24
C CYS A 267 0.24 14.00 -14.89
N GLU A 268 0.63 13.91 -13.62
CA GLU A 268 2.02 14.11 -13.23
C GLU A 268 2.86 12.96 -13.79
N LEU A 269 3.92 13.29 -14.52
CA LEU A 269 4.84 12.28 -15.05
C LEU A 269 5.79 11.84 -13.93
N ILE A 270 5.78 10.54 -13.68
CA ILE A 270 6.65 9.90 -12.71
C ILE A 270 7.57 8.93 -13.45
N LYS A 271 8.87 9.04 -13.24
CA LYS A 271 9.88 8.11 -13.78
C LYS A 271 10.42 7.25 -12.67
N VAL A 272 10.19 5.95 -12.73
CA VAL A 272 10.77 4.98 -11.81
C VAL A 272 12.01 4.40 -12.44
N ARG A 273 13.14 4.50 -11.74
CA ARG A 273 14.42 3.98 -12.22
C ARG A 273 15.00 3.01 -11.20
N VAL A 274 15.38 1.83 -11.68
CA VAL A 274 16.19 0.84 -10.97
C VAL A 274 17.56 0.83 -11.61
N GLN A 275 18.62 0.95 -10.81
CA GLN A 275 19.99 0.96 -11.35
C GLN A 275 20.96 0.21 -10.45
N VAL A 276 22.06 -0.25 -11.05
CA VAL A 276 23.23 -0.74 -10.32
C VAL A 276 23.86 0.44 -9.57
N ALA A 277 24.09 0.24 -8.28
CA ALA A 277 24.58 1.25 -7.36
C ALA A 277 26.12 1.37 -7.40
N THR A 278 26.67 1.80 -8.54
CA THR A 278 28.13 1.79 -8.82
C THR A 278 28.93 2.67 -7.86
N ASP A 279 28.32 3.70 -7.31
CA ASP A 279 28.86 4.62 -6.31
C ASP A 279 29.14 3.95 -4.95
N ILE A 280 28.45 2.85 -4.65
CA ILE A 280 28.54 2.16 -3.36
C ILE A 280 28.99 0.70 -3.47
N GLY A 281 29.54 0.29 -4.61
CA GLY A 281 30.12 -1.04 -4.83
C GLY A 281 29.43 -1.88 -5.90
N GLY A 282 28.27 -1.46 -6.42
CA GLY A 282 27.61 -2.04 -7.59
C GLY A 282 27.27 -3.53 -7.45
N LEU A 283 27.52 -4.29 -8.53
CA LEU A 283 27.35 -5.73 -8.57
C LEU A 283 28.68 -6.42 -8.30
N VAL A 284 28.67 -7.39 -7.39
CA VAL A 284 29.77 -8.35 -7.21
C VAL A 284 29.65 -9.49 -8.21
N THR A 285 28.42 -9.86 -8.58
CA THR A 285 28.14 -10.86 -9.61
C THR A 285 28.04 -10.26 -11.01
N THR A 286 27.94 -11.10 -12.04
CA THR A 286 27.81 -10.67 -13.44
C THR A 286 26.50 -9.93 -13.72
N SER A 287 25.43 -10.36 -13.06
CA SER A 287 24.11 -9.75 -13.14
C SER A 287 23.31 -9.98 -11.86
N GLN A 288 22.28 -9.17 -11.66
CA GLN A 288 21.30 -9.33 -10.60
C GLN A 288 19.89 -9.16 -11.20
N GLU A 289 19.07 -10.19 -11.03
CA GLU A 289 17.64 -10.11 -11.34
C GLU A 289 16.87 -9.41 -10.22
N PHE A 290 15.84 -8.65 -10.59
CA PHE A 290 14.94 -8.00 -9.64
C PHE A 290 13.47 -8.16 -10.05
N SER A 291 12.60 -7.85 -9.09
CA SER A 291 11.17 -7.67 -9.32
C SER A 291 10.77 -6.26 -8.88
N LEU A 292 9.89 -5.64 -9.67
CA LEU A 292 9.35 -4.32 -9.42
C LEU A 292 7.84 -4.38 -9.53
N ILE A 293 7.14 -3.74 -8.60
CA ILE A 293 5.72 -3.48 -8.73
C ILE A 293 5.47 -1.99 -8.52
N SER A 294 4.69 -1.40 -9.41
CA SER A 294 4.16 -0.05 -9.28
C SER A 294 2.64 -0.12 -9.21
N SER A 295 2.02 0.68 -8.35
CA SER A 295 0.57 0.71 -8.18
C SER A 295 0.07 2.11 -7.89
N ALA A 296 -1.05 2.47 -8.50
CA ALA A 296 -1.80 3.69 -8.22
C ALA A 296 -3.23 3.52 -8.73
N ILE A 297 -4.14 4.39 -8.30
CA ILE A 297 -5.46 4.50 -8.94
C ILE A 297 -5.30 5.28 -10.25
N GLY A 298 -5.82 4.73 -11.34
CA GLY A 298 -5.68 5.26 -12.67
C GLY A 298 -4.26 5.16 -13.25
N LEU A 299 -3.47 4.17 -12.83
CA LEU A 299 -2.09 4.00 -13.32
C LEU A 299 -2.07 3.75 -14.84
N LYS A 300 -1.19 4.47 -15.55
CA LYS A 300 -0.95 4.33 -16.98
C LYS A 300 0.55 4.26 -17.25
N THR A 301 0.97 3.28 -18.06
CA THR A 301 2.33 3.18 -18.61
C THR A 301 2.47 4.08 -19.85
N GLU A 302 3.70 4.30 -20.33
CA GLU A 302 3.98 5.12 -21.53
C GLU A 302 3.16 4.72 -22.75
N GLU A 303 2.95 3.42 -22.96
CA GLU A 303 2.16 2.87 -24.07
C GLU A 303 0.67 3.31 -24.02
N ASP A 304 0.16 3.63 -22.83
CA ASP A 304 -1.21 4.04 -22.57
C ASP A 304 -1.38 5.56 -22.32
N MET A 305 -0.32 6.37 -22.44
CA MET A 305 -0.32 7.80 -22.06
C MET A 305 -1.14 8.74 -22.97
N LEU A 306 -1.97 8.21 -23.88
CA LEU A 306 -2.77 9.00 -24.83
C LEU A 306 -3.88 9.86 -24.19
N ALA A 307 -4.11 9.75 -22.87
CA ALA A 307 -5.24 10.40 -22.19
C ALA A 307 -4.96 11.81 -21.66
N CYS A 308 -3.71 12.28 -21.60
CA CYS A 308 -3.40 13.60 -21.03
C CYS A 308 -2.72 14.61 -21.96
N SER A 309 -2.68 14.31 -23.26
CA SER A 309 -2.02 15.14 -24.27
C SER A 309 -2.81 16.38 -24.72
N THR A 310 -3.99 16.66 -24.17
CA THR A 310 -4.90 17.73 -24.69
C THR A 310 -4.80 19.08 -23.98
N LEU A 311 -3.79 19.34 -23.14
CA LEU A 311 -3.67 20.62 -22.42
C LEU A 311 -2.35 21.36 -22.59
N LEU A 312 -1.60 21.12 -23.67
CA LEU A 312 -0.62 22.10 -24.12
C LEU A 312 -1.32 23.04 -25.10
N PRO A 313 -1.40 24.36 -24.83
CA PRO A 313 -1.74 25.31 -25.88
C PRO A 313 -0.67 25.15 -26.96
N SER A 314 -1.09 24.80 -28.16
CA SER A 314 -0.29 24.96 -29.36
C SER A 314 0.26 26.39 -29.35
N SER A 315 1.58 26.54 -29.29
CA SER A 315 2.22 27.80 -29.64
C SER A 315 2.01 27.99 -31.15
N GLU A 316 0.84 28.45 -31.54
CA GLU A 316 0.63 28.96 -32.89
C GLU A 316 1.45 30.23 -33.04
N ALA A 317 2.51 30.06 -33.84
CA ALA A 317 3.05 30.99 -34.80
C ALA A 317 2.72 32.47 -34.59
N SER A 318 3.78 33.24 -34.35
CA SER A 318 3.82 34.67 -34.65
C SER A 318 3.31 34.92 -36.08
N SER A 319 2.14 35.53 -36.21
CA SER A 319 1.70 36.15 -37.46
C SER A 319 1.39 37.63 -37.20
N SER A 320 2.10 38.44 -37.98
CA SER A 320 2.08 39.90 -38.12
C SER A 320 0.74 40.62 -37.94
N LEU A 321 0.84 41.82 -37.37
CA LEU A 321 -0.19 42.87 -37.26
C LEU A 321 -0.98 43.09 -38.57
N PRO A 322 -2.32 43.32 -38.50
CA PRO A 322 -3.10 43.77 -39.65
C PRO A 322 -2.96 45.30 -39.85
N PRO A 323 -3.00 45.81 -41.09
CA PRO A 323 -2.99 47.25 -41.35
C PRO A 323 -4.38 47.87 -41.16
N SER A 324 -4.37 49.14 -40.75
CA SER A 324 -5.54 49.99 -40.47
C SER A 324 -6.55 50.09 -41.64
N PRO A 325 -7.88 50.16 -41.38
CA PRO A 325 -8.85 50.34 -42.45
C PRO A 325 -8.93 51.79 -42.95
N ARG A 326 -8.88 51.95 -44.29
CA ARG A 326 -9.12 53.18 -45.03
C ARG A 326 -10.62 53.37 -45.27
N ARG A 327 -11.15 54.56 -44.95
CA ARG A 327 -12.52 55.04 -45.23
C ARG A 327 -12.82 55.11 -46.73
N VAL A 328 -13.99 54.60 -47.16
CA VAL A 328 -14.86 55.17 -48.23
C VAL A 328 -16.32 54.65 -48.06
N PRO A 329 -17.35 55.17 -48.74
CA PRO A 329 -18.51 55.79 -48.10
C PRO A 329 -19.82 54.98 -48.20
N SER A 330 -20.78 55.41 -47.40
CA SER A 330 -22.14 54.90 -47.21
C SER A 330 -23.05 54.96 -48.45
N SER A 331 -23.72 53.83 -48.76
CA SER A 331 -24.94 53.81 -49.58
C SER A 331 -26.13 53.33 -48.74
N ILE A 332 -27.17 54.14 -48.75
CA ILE A 332 -28.43 54.01 -48.01
C ILE A 332 -29.36 53.04 -48.75
N PHE A 333 -29.88 52.01 -48.08
CA PHE A 333 -31.17 51.40 -48.41
C PHE A 333 -31.89 50.93 -47.13
N PRO A 334 -33.21 51.17 -47.01
CA PRO A 334 -33.97 50.91 -45.79
C PRO A 334 -34.52 49.48 -45.76
N THR A 335 -34.63 48.88 -44.58
CA THR A 335 -35.50 47.70 -44.41
C THR A 335 -36.21 47.78 -43.07
N HIS A 336 -37.54 47.83 -43.17
CA HIS A 336 -38.49 47.74 -42.09
C HIS A 336 -38.48 46.34 -41.48
N LEU A 337 -38.42 46.23 -40.14
CA LEU A 337 -39.11 45.23 -39.32
C LEU A 337 -39.05 45.65 -37.83
N PRO A 338 -40.12 45.42 -37.04
CA PRO A 338 -40.35 46.12 -35.78
C PRO A 338 -39.70 45.44 -34.56
N THR A 339 -39.28 46.30 -33.62
CA THR A 339 -38.77 45.98 -32.28
C THR A 339 -39.88 45.48 -31.35
N VAL A 340 -39.65 44.36 -30.66
CA VAL A 340 -40.46 43.94 -29.50
C VAL A 340 -39.59 43.99 -28.24
N SER A 341 -39.99 44.82 -27.28
CA SER A 341 -39.43 44.87 -25.93
C SER A 341 -40.20 43.93 -25.01
N ILE A 342 -39.50 43.22 -24.13
CA ILE A 342 -40.11 42.47 -23.02
C ILE A 342 -39.33 42.78 -21.74
N LEU A 343 -40.06 43.37 -20.78
CA LEU A 343 -39.66 43.63 -19.40
C LEU A 343 -39.76 42.35 -18.54
N PRO A 344 -39.04 42.27 -17.41
CA PRO A 344 -38.92 41.07 -16.61
C PRO A 344 -40.12 40.84 -15.68
N SER A 345 -40.61 39.60 -15.61
CA SER A 345 -41.60 39.18 -14.62
C SER A 345 -40.93 38.49 -13.42
N SER A 346 -41.28 38.98 -12.24
CA SER A 346 -40.92 38.46 -10.92
C SER A 346 -41.65 37.15 -10.60
N SER A 347 -40.96 36.24 -9.91
CA SER A 347 -41.56 35.09 -9.24
C SER A 347 -40.87 34.88 -7.90
N ARG A 348 -41.60 35.15 -6.82
CA ARG A 348 -41.27 34.78 -5.44
C ARG A 348 -41.74 33.35 -5.21
N THR A 349 -40.90 32.52 -4.62
CA THR A 349 -41.37 31.46 -3.71
C THR A 349 -40.44 31.34 -2.51
N LEU A 350 -41.06 31.36 -1.34
CA LEU A 350 -40.49 31.32 0.01
C LEU A 350 -39.90 29.92 0.31
N HIS A 351 -38.76 29.87 1.00
CA HIS A 351 -38.40 28.72 1.84
C HIS A 351 -37.94 29.22 3.21
N SER A 352 -38.59 28.68 4.24
CA SER A 352 -38.49 29.02 5.66
C SER A 352 -37.19 28.50 6.28
N LYS A 353 -36.53 29.37 7.03
CA LYS A 353 -35.46 28.99 7.98
C LYS A 353 -36.09 28.63 9.32
N CYS A 354 -35.96 27.37 9.75
CA CYS A 354 -36.14 27.02 11.16
C CYS A 354 -34.76 26.88 11.82
N LYS A 355 -34.40 27.87 12.65
CA LYS A 355 -33.41 27.75 13.72
C LYS A 355 -34.13 27.23 14.96
N SER A 356 -33.55 26.25 15.65
CA SER A 356 -33.88 25.97 17.05
C SER A 356 -32.61 25.98 17.89
N SER A 357 -32.52 26.99 18.72
CA SER A 357 -31.54 27.20 19.80
C SER A 357 -32.17 26.82 21.13
N ILE A 358 -31.53 25.97 21.94
CA ILE A 358 -31.86 25.83 23.37
C ILE A 358 -30.58 25.78 24.23
N LYS A 359 -30.71 26.43 25.39
CA LYS A 359 -29.75 26.99 26.34
C LYS A 359 -28.98 25.97 27.20
N LYS A 360 -27.84 26.45 27.74
CA LYS A 360 -27.04 25.85 28.82
C LYS A 360 -27.56 26.21 30.23
N SER A 361 -27.17 25.36 31.21
CA SER A 361 -26.78 25.60 32.62
C SER A 361 -27.69 24.97 33.70
N PRO A 362 -27.25 24.73 34.98
CA PRO A 362 -25.89 24.68 35.55
C PRO A 362 -25.59 23.46 36.50
N LYS A 363 -24.34 23.47 37.01
CA LYS A 363 -23.54 22.60 37.91
C LYS A 363 -24.22 21.91 39.14
N SER A 364 -23.68 20.74 39.54
CA SER A 364 -23.34 20.44 40.95
C SER A 364 -22.20 19.40 41.10
N ARG A 365 -21.41 19.51 42.19
CA ARG A 365 -20.33 18.63 42.64
C ARG A 365 -20.90 17.48 43.50
N TYR A 366 -20.28 16.29 43.54
CA TYR A 366 -19.83 15.61 44.78
C TYR A 366 -19.13 14.25 44.55
N SER A 367 -18.01 14.10 45.28
CA SER A 367 -17.22 12.95 45.80
C SER A 367 -17.35 11.48 45.32
N ASN A 368 -16.15 10.88 45.20
CA ASN A 368 -15.74 9.48 45.41
C ASN A 368 -16.59 8.62 46.36
N LYS A 369 -16.92 7.38 45.94
CA LYS A 369 -16.82 6.14 46.75
C LYS A 369 -17.11 4.85 45.94
N ARG A 370 -16.17 3.90 46.04
CA ARG A 370 -16.27 2.42 45.99
C ARG A 370 -17.18 1.73 44.96
N SER A 371 -16.56 0.95 44.07
CA SER A 371 -17.19 -0.09 43.26
C SER A 371 -17.77 -1.23 44.11
N LYS A 372 -19.05 -1.54 43.91
CA LYS A 372 -19.62 -2.87 44.14
C LYS A 372 -20.04 -3.45 42.80
N LYS A 373 -19.73 -4.74 42.63
CA LYS A 373 -20.17 -5.64 41.57
C LYS A 373 -21.63 -5.42 41.21
N ASN A 374 -21.95 -5.39 39.92
CA ASN A 374 -23.25 -5.82 39.40
C ASN A 374 -23.04 -6.51 38.05
N ASN A 375 -23.45 -7.78 38.01
CA ASN A 375 -23.62 -8.57 36.79
C ASN A 375 -24.74 -7.93 35.95
N ILE A 376 -24.45 -7.65 34.68
CA ILE A 376 -25.46 -7.31 33.69
C ILE A 376 -25.45 -8.43 32.66
N ALA A 377 -26.46 -9.30 32.76
CA ALA A 377 -26.87 -10.19 31.69
C ALA A 377 -27.30 -9.34 30.50
N THR A 378 -26.75 -9.62 29.31
CA THR A 378 -27.14 -8.94 28.08
C THR A 378 -27.89 -9.96 27.21
N ASP A 379 -29.17 -9.69 26.99
CA ASP A 379 -30.07 -10.40 26.08
C ASP A 379 -29.48 -10.44 24.66
N CYS A 380 -29.12 -11.64 24.18
CA CYS A 380 -28.87 -11.88 22.77
C CYS A 380 -30.19 -12.23 22.07
N LYS A 381 -30.81 -11.24 21.42
CA LYS A 381 -31.85 -11.51 20.42
C LYS A 381 -31.23 -12.15 19.19
N SER A 382 -31.61 -13.39 18.94
CA SER A 382 -31.30 -14.21 17.77
C SER A 382 -31.76 -13.57 16.47
N PHE A 383 -30.83 -13.26 15.56
CA PHE A 383 -31.11 -13.00 14.15
C PHE A 383 -31.09 -14.32 13.37
N LYS A 384 -32.26 -14.80 12.93
CA LYS A 384 -32.39 -15.88 11.95
C LYS A 384 -32.06 -15.34 10.56
N ILE A 385 -30.94 -15.77 9.97
CA ILE A 385 -30.69 -15.62 8.54
C ILE A 385 -31.37 -16.79 7.83
N LYS A 386 -32.32 -16.49 6.93
CA LYS A 386 -32.90 -17.48 6.02
C LYS A 386 -31.83 -17.88 5.00
N SER A 387 -31.43 -19.15 5.00
CA SER A 387 -30.68 -19.76 3.90
C SER A 387 -31.59 -19.91 2.68
N SER A 388 -31.13 -19.51 1.50
CA SER A 388 -31.79 -19.87 0.24
C SER A 388 -30.79 -20.56 -0.68
N ALA A 389 -31.18 -21.76 -1.12
CA ALA A 389 -30.70 -22.58 -2.24
C ALA A 389 -29.21 -22.95 -2.32
N ALA A 390 -28.91 -24.17 -1.86
CA ALA A 390 -27.75 -24.94 -2.30
C ALA A 390 -28.04 -25.55 -3.68
N ILE A 391 -27.19 -25.29 -4.67
CA ILE A 391 -27.15 -26.02 -5.94
C ILE A 391 -26.16 -27.18 -5.74
N LYS A 392 -26.68 -28.41 -5.70
CA LYS A 392 -25.90 -29.64 -5.83
C LYS A 392 -25.54 -29.82 -7.30
N THR A 393 -24.26 -29.89 -7.62
CA THR A 393 -23.76 -30.51 -8.86
C THR A 393 -23.10 -31.83 -8.48
N GLU A 394 -23.79 -32.93 -8.79
CA GLU A 394 -23.23 -34.28 -8.77
C GLU A 394 -22.43 -34.50 -10.05
N TYR A 395 -21.17 -34.89 -9.93
CA TYR A 395 -20.37 -35.42 -11.03
C TYR A 395 -20.58 -36.94 -11.09
N PRO A 396 -20.90 -37.54 -12.26
CA PRO A 396 -20.92 -38.98 -12.39
C PRO A 396 -19.49 -39.53 -12.46
N THR A 397 -19.27 -40.60 -11.72
CA THR A 397 -18.08 -41.46 -11.81
C THR A 397 -18.30 -42.47 -12.93
N THR A 398 -17.44 -42.42 -13.95
CA THR A 398 -16.68 -43.54 -14.58
C THR A 398 -15.79 -42.95 -15.65
#